data_AF-A0A7K6FRG0-F1
#
_entry.id   AF-A0A7K6FRG0-F1
#
_cell.length_a   1.000
_cell.length_b   1.000
_cell.length_c   1.000
_cell.angle_alpha   90.00
_cell.angle_beta   90.00
_cell.angle_gamma   90.00
#
_symmetry.space_group_name_H-M   'P 1'
#
loop_
_entity.id
_entity.type
_entity.pdbx_description
1 polymer ?
#
loop_
_entity_poly.entity_id
_entity_poly.type
_entity_poly.pdbx_seq_one_letter_code
_entity_poly.pdbx_strand_id
1 'polypeptide(L)' 'AANYGSAVAEGADLLELDVWRTRDGVVVVCHDRDLLRQSGCQADVTQLNYQV' A
#
# COMPACT_ATOMS: atom_id res chain seq x y z
N ALA A 1 -7.82 -7.39 11.60
CA ALA A 1 -6.96 -6.41 10.91
C ALA A 1 -7.69 -5.09 10.95
N ALA A 2 -7.14 -4.09 11.65
CA ALA A 2 -7.71 -2.74 11.59
C ALA A 2 -7.48 -2.21 10.18
N ASN A 3 -8.56 -1.98 9.45
CA ASN A 3 -8.54 -1.30 8.16
C ASN A 3 -9.01 0.15 8.36
N TYR A 4 -8.86 0.99 7.34
CA TYR A 4 -9.21 2.41 7.42
C TYR A 4 -10.66 2.65 7.90
N GLY A 5 -11.58 1.76 7.55
CA GLY A 5 -12.98 1.82 7.98
C GLY A 5 -13.14 1.68 9.50
N SER A 6 -12.37 0.80 10.14
CA SER A 6 -12.35 0.68 11.61
C SER A 6 -11.83 1.94 12.28
N ALA A 7 -10.70 2.50 11.79
CA ALA A 7 -10.14 3.73 12.36
C ALA A 7 -11.12 4.91 12.26
N VAL A 8 -11.83 5.04 11.13
CA VAL A 8 -12.88 6.06 10.96
C VAL A 8 -14.05 5.80 11.91
N ALA A 9 -14.50 4.55 12.05
CA ALA A 9 -15.59 4.20 12.95
C ALA A 9 -15.23 4.44 14.43
N GLU A 10 -13.95 4.33 14.78
CA GLU A 10 -13.42 4.63 16.12
C GLU A 10 -13.16 6.13 16.35
N GLY A 11 -13.41 6.98 15.36
CA GLY A 11 -13.35 8.44 15.49
C GLY A 11 -11.99 9.06 15.17
N ALA A 12 -11.15 8.39 14.37
CA ALA A 12 -9.88 8.97 13.92
C ALA A 12 -10.11 10.18 13.00
N ASP A 13 -9.53 11.34 13.37
CA ASP A 13 -9.59 12.57 12.58
C ASP A 13 -8.64 12.55 11.36
N LEU A 14 -7.57 11.76 11.43
CA LEU A 14 -6.54 11.66 10.40
C LEU A 14 -6.19 10.19 10.16
N LEU A 15 -5.92 9.87 8.89
CA LEU A 15 -5.34 8.61 8.47
C LEU A 15 -4.00 8.90 7.80
N GLU A 16 -2.97 8.18 8.23
CA GLU A 16 -1.64 8.20 7.63
C GLU A 16 -1.52 7.01 6.66
N LEU A 17 -0.82 7.23 5.54
CA LEU A 17 -0.63 6.25 4.48
C LEU A 17 0.79 6.34 3.91
N ASP A 18 1.51 5.22 3.95
CA ASP A 18 2.71 5.04 3.14
C ASP A 18 2.36 4.72 1.69
N VAL A 19 3.06 5.36 0.76
CA VAL A 19 2.85 5.15 -0.68
C VAL A 19 4.14 4.89 -1.42
N TRP A 20 4.01 4.06 -2.46
CA TRP A 20 5.04 3.87 -3.48
C TRP A 20 4.46 4.15 -4.87
N ARG A 21 5.35 4.47 -5.80
CA ARG A 21 4.99 4.65 -7.21
C ARG A 21 5.46 3.44 -8.01
N THR A 22 4.56 2.85 -8.77
CA THR A 22 4.84 1.74 -9.69
C THR A 22 5.64 2.21 -10.90
N ARG A 23 6.14 1.27 -11.71
CA ARG A 23 6.93 1.57 -12.91
C ARG A 23 6.15 2.37 -13.96
N ASP A 24 4.86 2.06 -14.12
CA ASP A 24 3.92 2.79 -14.99
C ASP A 24 3.36 4.07 -14.33
N GLY A 25 3.85 4.39 -13.12
CA GLY A 25 3.64 5.68 -12.50
C GLY A 25 2.41 5.80 -11.62
N VAL A 26 1.69 4.71 -11.38
CA VAL A 26 0.53 4.65 -10.48
C VAL A 26 1.00 4.69 -9.03
N VAL A 27 0.32 5.49 -8.20
CA VAL A 27 0.58 5.56 -6.75
C VAL A 27 -0.26 4.49 -6.06
N VAL A 28 0.39 3.64 -5.26
CA VAL A 28 -0.25 2.56 -4.50
C VAL A 28 0.07 2.70 -3.02
N VAL A 29 -0.88 2.28 -2.17
CA VAL A 29 -0.70 2.26 -0.71
C VAL A 29 0.05 0.98 -0.34
N CYS A 30 1.28 1.13 0.15
CA CYS A 30 2.12 0.03 0.60
C CYS A 30 3.28 0.61 1.43
N HIS A 31 3.52 0.06 2.62
CA HIS A 31 4.63 0.50 3.47
C HIS A 31 5.98 0.04 2.94
N ASP A 32 6.17 -1.27 2.76
CA ASP A 32 7.44 -1.81 2.29
C ASP A 32 7.60 -1.61 0.79
N ARG A 33 8.85 -1.49 0.33
CA ARG A 33 9.13 -1.46 -1.11
C ARG A 33 8.89 -2.83 -1.76
N ASP A 34 9.15 -3.91 -1.03
CA ASP A 34 8.88 -5.27 -1.49
C ASP A 34 7.57 -5.82 -0.91
N LEU A 35 6.94 -6.75 -1.64
CA LEU A 35 5.64 -7.31 -1.28
C LEU A 35 5.72 -8.54 -0.37
N LEU A 36 6.92 -8.96 0.09
CA LEU A 36 7.09 -10.27 0.74
C LEU A 36 6.37 -10.33 2.08
N ARG A 37 6.55 -9.31 2.93
CA ARG A 37 5.95 -9.29 4.27
C ARG A 37 4.43 -9.23 4.23
N GLN A 38 3.85 -8.60 3.21
CA GLN A 38 2.42 -8.30 3.13
C GLN A 38 1.63 -9.31 2.29
N SER A 39 2.26 -9.93 1.30
CA SER A 39 1.59 -10.81 0.33
C SER A 39 2.25 -12.18 0.14
N GLY A 40 3.46 -12.39 0.66
CA GLY A 40 4.28 -13.57 0.37
C GLY A 40 4.93 -13.56 -1.01
N CYS A 41 4.71 -12.53 -1.83
CA CYS A 41 5.33 -12.37 -3.14
C CYS A 41 6.63 -11.55 -3.04
N GLN A 42 7.76 -12.13 -3.47
CA GLN A 42 9.03 -11.39 -3.55
C GLN A 42 9.06 -10.55 -4.84
N ALA A 43 8.54 -9.32 -4.76
CA ALA A 43 8.54 -8.36 -5.85
C ALA A 43 8.69 -6.92 -5.35
N ASP A 44 9.47 -6.11 -6.05
CA ASP A 44 9.65 -4.67 -5.78
C ASP A 44 8.55 -3.86 -6.48
N VAL A 45 7.78 -3.10 -5.70
CA VAL A 45 6.64 -2.28 -6.18
C VAL A 45 7.06 -1.33 -7.31
N THR A 46 8.27 -0.77 -7.24
CA THR A 46 8.77 0.21 -8.22
C THR A 46 9.11 -0.43 -9.57
N GLN A 47 9.15 -1.75 -9.64
CA GLN A 47 9.46 -2.53 -10.85
C GLN A 47 8.22 -3.16 -11.51
N LEU A 48 7.06 -3.07 -10.87
CA LEU A 48 5.80 -3.60 -11.39
C LEU A 48 5.01 -2.54 -12.16
N ASN A 49 4.21 -2.98 -13.14
CA ASN A 49 3.13 -2.15 -13.67
C ASN A 49 1.86 -2.46 -12.90
N TYR A 50 1.04 -1.45 -12.60
CA TYR A 50 -0.28 -1.66 -12.01
C TYR A 50 -1.30 -2.09 -13.06
N GLN A 51 -1.21 -1.51 -14.25
CA GLN A 51 -2.06 -1.88 -15.39
C GLN A 51 -1.31 -2.89 -16.27
N VAL A 52 -2.02 -3.96 -16.65
CA VAL A 52 -1.54 -5.02 -17.55
C VAL A 52 -1.78 -4.62 -19.00
#